data_AF-A0A7X8PNF6-F1
#
_entry.id   AF-A0A7X8PNF6-F1
#
_cell.length_a   1.000
_cell.length_b   1.000
_cell.length_c   1.000
_cell.angle_alpha   90.00
_cell.angle_beta   90.00
_cell.angle_gamma   90.00
#
_symmetry.space_group_name_H-M   'P 1'
#
loop_
_entity.id
_entity.type
_entity.pdbx_description
1 polymer ?
#
loop_
_entity_poly.entity_id
_entity_poly.type
_entity_poly.pdbx_seq_one_letter_code
_entity_poly.pdbx_strand_id
1 'polypeptide(L)'
;MEHYYHFFVSSLPGLKLFAPAPWSIEDFMEECARNLSAADLNLVKTTEFIPQNDIDFPSDSMTFAWTNFEKQLRNRIVRQIAKQSDESSVFERVSKGCYPEVELAVLEAWNQINPLEREKILDLWRWRFLEHQEARRPFGSIGFICMYKIKLQIVEKWQKRQTEAGQKNLTRILEESSAQRAQEPQQ
;
A
#
# COMPACT_ATOMS: atom_id res chain seq x y z
N MET A 1 -14.64 22.71 0.75
CA MET A 1 -15.93 22.05 1.02
C MET A 1 -15.73 20.59 0.65
N GLU A 2 -16.11 19.64 1.50
CA GLU A 2 -15.90 18.21 1.22
C GLU A 2 -16.94 17.74 0.19
N HIS A 3 -16.48 17.22 -0.96
CA HIS A 3 -17.35 16.70 -2.00
C HIS A 3 -17.65 15.21 -1.77
N TYR A 4 -18.86 14.81 -2.16
CA TYR A 4 -19.37 13.44 -2.03
C TYR A 4 -19.69 12.86 -3.41
N TYR A 5 -19.15 11.67 -3.66
CA TYR A 5 -19.15 10.96 -4.94
C TYR A 5 -19.83 9.59 -4.81
N HIS A 6 -21.05 9.54 -4.27
CA HIS A 6 -21.72 8.27 -3.93
C HIS A 6 -21.84 7.29 -5.11
N PHE A 7 -22.19 7.79 -6.30
CA PHE A 7 -22.32 6.95 -7.49
C PHE A 7 -20.97 6.35 -7.90
N PHE A 8 -19.94 7.19 -8.01
CA PHE A 8 -18.61 6.74 -8.36
C PHE A 8 -18.07 5.73 -7.34
N VAL A 9 -18.15 6.03 -6.03
CA VAL A 9 -17.70 5.11 -4.98
C VAL A 9 -18.47 3.78 -5.01
N SER A 10 -19.76 3.78 -5.33
CA SER A 10 -20.56 2.55 -5.47
C SER A 10 -20.20 1.72 -6.69
N SER A 11 -19.63 2.34 -7.74
CA SER A 11 -19.14 1.64 -8.93
C SER A 11 -17.74 1.03 -8.77
N LEU A 12 -17.01 1.38 -7.71
CA LEU A 12 -15.66 0.87 -7.49
C LEU A 12 -15.69 -0.63 -7.19
N PRO A 13 -14.86 -1.46 -7.88
CA PRO A 13 -14.79 -2.88 -7.59
C PRO A 13 -14.21 -3.13 -6.20
N GLY A 14 -14.68 -4.18 -5.53
CA GLY A 14 -14.17 -4.55 -4.21
C GLY A 14 -12.70 -4.96 -4.26
N LEU A 15 -11.90 -4.46 -3.32
CA LEU A 15 -10.48 -4.84 -3.18
C LEU A 15 -10.29 -5.82 -2.02
N LYS A 16 -9.41 -6.80 -2.22
CA LYS A 16 -8.99 -7.75 -1.19
C LYS A 16 -7.48 -7.81 -1.14
N LEU A 17 -6.90 -7.67 0.06
CA LEU A 17 -5.47 -7.80 0.26
C LEU A 17 -5.00 -9.21 -0.17
N PHE A 18 -3.87 -9.27 -0.88
CA PHE A 18 -3.27 -10.49 -1.46
C PHE A 18 -4.08 -11.21 -2.54
N ALA A 19 -5.21 -10.66 -2.99
CA ALA A 19 -5.91 -11.12 -4.19
C ALA A 19 -5.41 -10.35 -5.44
N PRO A 20 -5.70 -10.83 -6.66
CA PRO A 20 -5.47 -10.05 -7.88
C PRO A 20 -6.25 -8.72 -7.85
N ALA A 21 -5.65 -7.65 -8.36
CA ALA A 21 -6.31 -6.37 -8.55
C ALA A 21 -7.39 -6.51 -9.63
N PRO A 22 -8.60 -5.96 -9.41
CA PRO A 22 -9.68 -6.03 -10.40
C PRO A 22 -9.42 -5.14 -11.63
N TRP A 23 -8.49 -4.19 -11.52
CA TRP A 23 -8.10 -3.21 -12.53
C TRP A 23 -6.80 -2.52 -12.10
N SER A 24 -6.19 -1.76 -13.02
CA SER A 24 -4.91 -1.09 -12.74
C SER A 24 -5.09 0.25 -12.02
N ILE A 25 -4.02 0.76 -11.42
CA ILE A 25 -3.97 2.13 -10.89
C ILE A 25 -4.17 3.16 -12.00
N GLU A 26 -3.70 2.89 -13.21
CA GLU A 26 -3.87 3.75 -14.38
C GLU A 26 -5.35 3.89 -14.75
N ASP A 27 -6.08 2.76 -14.85
CA ASP A 27 -7.52 2.75 -15.16
C ASP A 27 -8.32 3.51 -14.08
N PHE A 28 -7.98 3.29 -12.81
CA PHE A 28 -8.59 4.01 -11.69
C PHE A 28 -8.39 5.52 -11.78
N MET A 29 -7.19 5.98 -12.16
CA MET A 29 -6.89 7.40 -12.29
C MET A 29 -7.62 8.04 -13.48
N GLU A 30 -7.84 7.30 -14.57
CA GLU A 30 -8.69 7.76 -15.66
C GLU A 30 -10.15 7.94 -15.22
N GLU A 31 -10.70 6.97 -14.49
CA GLU A 31 -12.06 7.10 -13.97
C GLU A 31 -12.19 8.22 -12.95
N CYS A 32 -11.16 8.45 -12.12
CA CYS A 32 -11.09 9.63 -11.27
C CYS A 32 -11.14 10.92 -12.10
N ALA A 33 -10.40 10.99 -13.21
CA ALA A 33 -10.37 12.19 -14.06
C ALA A 33 -11.72 12.46 -14.75
N ARG A 34 -12.52 11.42 -15.04
CA ARG A 34 -13.86 11.55 -15.62
C ARG A 34 -14.92 12.00 -14.61
N ASN A 35 -14.79 11.62 -13.34
CA ASN A 35 -15.86 11.78 -12.34
C ASN A 35 -15.61 12.89 -11.30
N LEU A 36 -14.36 13.28 -11.04
CA LEU A 36 -14.01 14.19 -9.95
C LEU A 36 -13.83 15.63 -10.43
N SER A 37 -14.05 16.57 -9.50
CA SER A 37 -13.62 17.96 -9.70
C SER A 37 -12.09 18.05 -9.86
N ALA A 38 -11.59 19.08 -10.54
CA ALA A 38 -10.15 19.27 -10.71
C ALA A 38 -9.38 19.35 -9.38
N ALA A 39 -9.98 19.97 -8.35
CA ALA A 39 -9.38 20.09 -7.03
C ALA A 39 -9.27 18.73 -6.33
N ASP A 40 -10.32 17.91 -6.38
CA ASP A 40 -10.33 16.58 -5.77
C ASP A 40 -9.45 15.59 -6.52
N LEU A 41 -9.42 15.67 -7.85
CA LEU A 41 -8.49 14.89 -8.66
C LEU A 41 -7.04 15.21 -8.26
N ASN A 42 -6.72 16.47 -8.01
CA ASN A 42 -5.39 16.85 -7.53
C ASN A 42 -5.12 16.28 -6.13
N LEU A 43 -6.10 16.29 -5.22
CA LEU A 43 -5.98 15.66 -3.91
C LEU A 43 -5.70 14.15 -4.02
N VAL A 44 -6.41 13.45 -4.90
CA VAL A 44 -6.18 12.01 -5.17
C VAL A 44 -4.79 11.80 -5.75
N LYS A 45 -4.32 12.65 -6.66
CA LYS A 45 -2.95 12.59 -7.22
C LYS A 45 -1.88 12.74 -6.14
N THR A 46 -2.00 13.76 -5.29
CA THR A 46 -1.06 14.03 -4.19
C THR A 46 -1.10 13.02 -3.04
N THR A 47 -2.18 12.22 -2.93
CA THR A 47 -2.27 11.15 -1.95
C THR A 47 -1.45 9.96 -2.40
N GLU A 48 -0.25 9.78 -1.85
CA GLU A 48 0.69 8.72 -2.26
C GLU A 48 0.85 7.63 -1.20
N PHE A 49 1.10 6.39 -1.66
CA PHE A 49 1.46 5.27 -0.78
C PHE A 49 2.74 5.56 0.04
N ILE A 50 3.70 6.26 -0.56
CA ILE A 50 4.88 6.77 0.14
C ILE A 50 4.67 8.26 0.33
N PRO A 51 4.42 8.74 1.55
CA PRO A 51 4.12 10.15 1.75
C PRO A 51 5.33 11.02 1.42
N GLN A 52 5.08 12.09 0.68
CA GLN A 52 6.04 13.17 0.44
C GLN A 52 6.17 14.06 1.68
N ASN A 53 7.32 14.69 1.85
CA ASN A 53 7.63 15.45 3.07
C ASN A 53 7.01 16.85 3.07
N ASP A 54 6.82 17.47 1.90
CA ASP A 54 6.65 18.92 1.77
C ASP A 54 5.19 19.36 1.56
N ILE A 55 4.23 18.45 1.73
CA ILE A 55 2.81 18.73 1.52
C ILE A 55 2.07 18.68 2.86
N ASP A 56 1.54 19.83 3.26
CA ASP A 56 0.63 19.94 4.39
C ASP A 56 -0.81 19.69 3.93
N PHE A 57 -1.47 18.74 4.61
CA PHE A 57 -2.87 18.43 4.39
C PHE A 57 -3.70 18.90 5.60
N PRO A 58 -5.00 19.22 5.43
CA PRO A 58 -5.89 19.53 6.55
C PRO A 58 -5.91 18.37 7.56
N SER A 59 -5.86 18.69 8.87
CA SER A 59 -5.77 17.71 9.97
C SER A 59 -6.84 16.62 9.93
N ASP A 60 -8.02 16.98 9.43
CA ASP A 60 -9.21 16.12 9.49
C ASP A 60 -9.31 15.24 8.23
N SER A 61 -8.48 15.49 7.23
CA SER A 61 -8.47 14.77 5.95
C SER A 61 -7.93 13.35 6.09
N MET A 62 -8.40 12.44 5.23
CA MET A 62 -7.86 11.09 5.16
C MET A 62 -6.39 11.10 4.77
N THR A 63 -6.01 11.93 3.80
CA THR A 63 -4.63 12.04 3.33
C THR A 63 -3.68 12.48 4.45
N PHE A 64 -4.10 13.38 5.33
CA PHE A 64 -3.34 13.72 6.54
C PHE A 64 -3.17 12.52 7.47
N ALA A 65 -4.26 11.81 7.77
CA ALA A 65 -4.22 10.64 8.65
C ALA A 65 -3.28 9.55 8.10
N TRP A 66 -3.41 9.21 6.81
CA TRP A 66 -2.54 8.25 6.13
C TRP A 66 -1.08 8.70 6.13
N THR A 67 -0.82 9.96 5.78
CA THR A 67 0.54 10.52 5.74
C THR A 67 1.23 10.43 7.09
N ASN A 68 0.53 10.79 8.17
CA ASN A 68 1.12 10.74 9.51
C ASN A 68 1.30 9.30 10.01
N PHE A 69 0.31 8.43 9.79
CA PHE A 69 0.43 7.01 10.12
C PHE A 69 1.63 6.37 9.43
N GLU A 70 1.77 6.56 8.12
CA GLU A 70 2.84 5.95 7.34
C GLU A 70 4.22 6.57 7.65
N LYS A 71 4.29 7.87 7.96
CA LYS A 71 5.52 8.50 8.48
C LYS A 71 5.92 7.90 9.83
N GLN A 72 4.99 7.75 10.77
CA GLN A 72 5.27 7.11 12.07
C GLN A 72 5.70 5.66 11.92
N LEU A 73 5.01 4.88 11.07
CA LEU A 73 5.36 3.49 10.78
C LEU A 73 6.78 3.38 10.25
N ARG A 74 7.15 4.22 9.27
CA ARG A 74 8.50 4.22 8.69
C ARG A 74 9.57 4.65 9.68
N ASN A 75 9.33 5.70 10.46
CA ASN A 75 10.26 6.10 11.51
C ASN A 75 10.49 4.97 12.51
N ARG A 76 9.42 4.27 12.89
CA ARG A 76 9.52 3.16 13.83
C ARG A 76 10.29 1.96 13.27
N ILE A 77 10.12 1.66 11.98
CA ILE A 77 10.92 0.68 11.23
C ILE A 77 12.39 1.11 11.21
N VAL A 78 12.69 2.38 10.91
CA VAL A 78 14.07 2.92 10.91
C VAL A 78 14.72 2.71 12.28
N ARG A 79 14.05 3.10 13.38
CA ARG A 79 14.55 2.89 14.74
C ARG A 79 14.78 1.42 15.06
N GLN A 80 13.91 0.53 14.56
CA GLN A 80 14.03 -0.92 14.75
C GLN A 80 15.26 -1.49 14.02
N ILE A 81 15.56 -1.01 12.81
CA ILE A 81 16.72 -1.44 12.02
C ILE A 81 18.01 -0.88 12.63
N ALA A 82 18.02 0.41 12.97
CA ALA A 82 19.17 1.12 13.53
C ALA A 82 19.44 0.78 15.01
N LYS A 83 18.60 -0.05 15.65
CA LYS A 83 18.69 -0.41 17.07
C LYS A 83 18.83 0.82 17.99
N GLN A 84 18.12 1.89 17.66
CA GLN A 84 18.15 3.16 18.41
C GLN A 84 19.53 3.88 18.42
N SER A 85 20.36 3.70 17.38
CA SER A 85 21.54 4.54 17.21
C SER A 85 21.18 5.98 16.87
N ASP A 86 22.06 6.92 17.19
CA ASP A 86 21.88 8.36 16.87
C ASP A 86 21.74 8.62 15.36
N GLU A 87 22.26 7.71 14.52
CA GLU A 87 22.15 7.76 13.05
C GLU A 87 20.70 7.62 12.55
N SER A 88 19.79 7.05 13.35
CA SER A 88 18.38 6.89 12.97
C SER A 88 17.67 8.22 12.76
N SER A 89 18.04 9.24 13.53
CA SER A 89 17.42 10.57 13.53
C SER A 89 17.46 11.28 12.17
N VAL A 90 18.49 11.01 11.36
CA VAL A 90 18.68 11.61 10.02
C VAL A 90 17.63 11.13 9.01
N PHE A 91 17.09 9.93 9.21
CA PHE A 91 16.09 9.33 8.33
C PHE A 91 14.66 9.49 8.85
N GLU A 92 14.48 10.04 10.05
CA GLU A 92 13.17 10.27 10.63
C GLU A 92 12.46 11.46 10.00
N ARG A 93 11.15 11.29 9.81
CA ARG A 93 10.29 12.32 9.24
C ARG A 93 9.40 12.90 10.33
N VAL A 94 9.25 14.22 10.33
CA VAL A 94 8.32 14.89 11.25
C VAL A 94 6.90 14.38 10.97
N SER A 95 6.24 13.92 12.02
CA SER A 95 4.86 13.44 11.98
C SER A 95 4.08 14.02 13.16
N LYS A 96 2.78 14.20 12.96
CA LYS A 96 1.84 14.72 13.97
C LYS A 96 0.92 13.59 14.43
N GLY A 97 0.36 13.74 15.63
CA GLY A 97 -0.51 12.73 16.25
C GLY A 97 0.28 11.54 16.82
N CYS A 98 -0.44 10.57 17.36
CA CYS A 98 0.12 9.33 17.89
C CYS A 98 -0.77 8.17 17.45
N TYR A 99 -0.19 7.18 16.76
CA TYR A 99 -0.87 5.96 16.35
C TYR A 99 -0.25 4.76 17.10
N PRO A 100 -0.79 4.36 18.27
CA PRO A 100 -0.24 3.27 19.07
C PRO A 100 -0.13 1.94 18.31
N GLU A 101 -0.97 1.75 17.29
CA GLU A 101 -0.96 0.57 16.43
C GLU A 101 0.38 0.42 15.67
N VAL A 102 1.13 1.50 15.47
CA VAL A 102 2.46 1.48 14.84
C VAL A 102 3.45 0.63 15.64
N GLU A 103 3.43 0.72 16.96
CA GLU A 103 4.32 -0.07 17.82
C GLU A 103 4.00 -1.56 17.68
N LEU A 104 2.71 -1.91 17.74
CA LEU A 104 2.23 -3.28 17.58
C LEU A 104 2.60 -3.83 16.19
N ALA A 105 2.39 -3.03 15.15
CA ALA A 105 2.71 -3.41 13.78
C ALA A 105 4.18 -3.77 13.59
N VAL A 106 5.10 -2.95 14.11
CA VAL A 106 6.53 -3.19 13.96
C VAL A 106 6.99 -4.36 14.82
N LEU A 107 6.47 -4.51 16.04
CA LEU A 107 6.80 -5.66 16.89
C LEU A 107 6.35 -6.99 16.27
N GLU A 108 5.10 -7.07 15.81
CA GLU A 108 4.57 -8.29 15.17
C GLU A 108 5.36 -8.64 13.89
N ALA A 109 5.71 -7.63 13.09
CA ALA A 109 6.49 -7.83 11.88
C ALA A 109 7.93 -8.30 12.20
N TRP A 110 8.57 -7.78 13.25
CA TRP A 110 9.93 -8.18 13.64
C TRP A 110 10.01 -9.54 14.35
N ASN A 111 8.89 -10.07 14.83
CA ASN A 111 8.81 -11.47 15.27
C ASN A 111 8.90 -12.47 14.11
N GLN A 112 8.75 -12.00 12.86
CA GLN A 112 8.93 -12.83 11.68
C GLN A 112 10.41 -12.90 11.28
N ILE A 113 10.91 -14.14 11.16
CA ILE A 113 12.27 -14.42 10.67
C ILE A 113 12.37 -14.12 9.18
N ASN A 114 11.34 -14.49 8.41
CA ASN A 114 11.30 -14.29 6.96
C ASN A 114 10.98 -12.81 6.62
N PRO A 115 11.84 -12.12 5.84
CA PRO A 115 11.57 -10.76 5.37
C PRO A 115 10.26 -10.60 4.60
N LEU A 116 9.83 -11.62 3.85
CA LEU A 116 8.57 -11.60 3.11
C LEU A 116 7.36 -11.59 4.06
N GLU A 117 7.39 -12.42 5.10
CA GLU A 117 6.33 -12.44 6.12
C GLU A 117 6.33 -11.14 6.92
N ARG A 118 7.50 -10.54 7.19
CA ARG A 118 7.59 -9.21 7.79
C ARG A 118 6.87 -8.16 6.96
N GLU A 119 7.12 -8.11 5.65
CA GLU A 119 6.44 -7.18 4.75
C GLU A 119 4.93 -7.43 4.69
N LYS A 120 4.52 -8.71 4.67
CA LYS A 120 3.11 -9.11 4.69
C LYS A 120 2.38 -8.62 5.93
N ILE A 121 2.98 -8.75 7.11
CA ILE A 121 2.44 -8.24 8.37
C ILE A 121 2.33 -6.71 8.32
N LEU A 122 3.36 -6.00 7.86
CA LEU A 122 3.31 -4.54 7.75
C LEU A 122 2.17 -4.05 6.84
N ASP A 123 1.96 -4.71 5.69
CA ASP A 123 0.87 -4.34 4.79
C ASP A 123 -0.51 -4.74 5.31
N LEU A 124 -0.60 -5.81 6.10
CA LEU A 124 -1.84 -6.14 6.83
C LEU A 124 -2.21 -5.02 7.81
N TRP A 125 -1.24 -4.47 8.53
CA TRP A 125 -1.47 -3.32 9.42
C TRP A 125 -1.84 -2.05 8.67
N ARG A 126 -1.20 -1.77 7.52
CA ARG A 126 -1.61 -0.67 6.63
C ARG A 126 -3.05 -0.84 6.15
N TRP A 127 -3.43 -2.05 5.77
CA TRP A 127 -4.79 -2.37 5.33
C TRP A 127 -5.82 -2.16 6.43
N ARG A 128 -5.56 -2.68 7.64
CA ARG A 128 -6.40 -2.49 8.82
C ARG A 128 -6.58 -1.02 9.18
N PHE A 129 -5.50 -0.24 9.10
CA PHE A 129 -5.58 1.20 9.31
C PHE A 129 -6.57 1.85 8.33
N LEU A 130 -6.49 1.52 7.03
CA LEU A 130 -7.39 2.05 6.01
C LEU A 130 -8.85 1.62 6.25
N GLU A 131 -9.11 0.35 6.59
CA GLU A 131 -10.46 -0.13 6.94
C GLU A 131 -11.03 0.60 8.16
N HIS A 132 -10.19 0.90 9.15
CA HIS A 132 -10.60 1.64 10.32
C HIS A 132 -10.92 3.12 10.01
N GLN A 133 -10.18 3.72 9.07
CA GLN A 133 -10.49 5.06 8.56
C GLN A 133 -11.79 5.08 7.74
N GLU A 134 -12.04 4.05 6.93
CA GLU A 134 -13.30 3.89 6.18
C GLU A 134 -14.50 3.85 7.12
N ALA A 135 -14.43 3.09 8.22
CA ALA A 135 -15.53 2.97 9.18
C ALA A 135 -15.90 4.28 9.91
N ARG A 136 -14.99 5.26 9.94
CA ARG A 136 -15.15 6.54 10.66
C ARG A 136 -15.59 7.70 9.76
N ARG A 137 -15.57 7.52 8.44
CA ARG A 137 -15.81 8.59 7.48
C ARG A 137 -17.14 8.37 6.77
N PRO A 138 -17.83 9.43 6.34
CA PRO A 138 -19.08 9.25 5.63
C PRO A 138 -18.82 8.64 4.25
N PHE A 139 -19.67 7.68 3.88
CA PHE A 139 -19.62 6.99 2.60
C PHE A 139 -19.66 7.99 1.44
N GLY A 140 -18.86 7.76 0.40
CA GLY A 140 -18.81 8.63 -0.77
C GLY A 140 -17.93 9.87 -0.63
N SER A 141 -17.40 10.18 0.57
CA SER A 141 -16.45 11.30 0.71
C SER A 141 -15.21 11.13 -0.16
N ILE A 142 -14.56 12.23 -0.56
CA ILE A 142 -13.28 12.19 -1.29
C ILE A 142 -12.22 11.35 -0.55
N GLY A 143 -12.29 11.29 0.79
CA GLY A 143 -11.45 10.42 1.60
C GLY A 143 -11.54 8.93 1.22
N PHE A 144 -12.73 8.43 0.85
CA PHE A 144 -12.91 7.05 0.37
C PHE A 144 -12.12 6.77 -0.90
N ILE A 145 -12.16 7.70 -1.86
CA ILE A 145 -11.44 7.56 -3.14
C ILE A 145 -9.94 7.58 -2.89
N CYS A 146 -9.46 8.45 -2.00
CA CYS A 146 -8.07 8.46 -1.58
C CYS A 146 -7.65 7.13 -0.91
N MET A 147 -8.49 6.54 -0.05
CA MET A 147 -8.19 5.24 0.59
C MET A 147 -8.15 4.12 -0.43
N TYR A 148 -9.11 4.13 -1.36
CA TYR A 148 -9.17 3.17 -2.44
C TYR A 148 -7.91 3.18 -3.29
N LYS A 149 -7.39 4.36 -3.64
CA LYS A 149 -6.09 4.51 -4.34
C LYS A 149 -4.97 3.78 -3.60
N ILE A 150 -4.82 4.04 -2.30
CA ILE A 150 -3.77 3.42 -1.48
C ILE A 150 -3.95 1.90 -1.40
N LYS A 151 -5.18 1.44 -1.15
CA LYS A 151 -5.50 -0.01 -1.14
C LYS A 151 -5.15 -0.66 -2.47
N LEU A 152 -5.50 -0.04 -3.59
CA LEU A 152 -5.19 -0.54 -4.93
C LEU A 152 -3.68 -0.65 -5.16
N GLN A 153 -2.91 0.37 -4.76
CA GLN A 153 -1.44 0.34 -4.84
C GLN A 153 -0.84 -0.81 -4.02
N ILE A 154 -1.39 -1.11 -2.84
CA ILE A 154 -0.96 -2.27 -2.03
C ILE A 154 -1.26 -3.57 -2.78
N VAL A 155 -2.47 -3.72 -3.32
CA VAL A 155 -2.89 -4.92 -4.06
C VAL A 155 -2.01 -5.15 -5.29
N GLU A 156 -1.79 -4.11 -6.09
CA GLU A 156 -0.92 -4.19 -7.27
C GLU A 156 0.53 -4.53 -6.92
N LYS A 157 1.05 -4.00 -5.80
CA LYS A 157 2.39 -4.37 -5.31
C LYS A 157 2.52 -5.88 -5.10
N TRP A 158 1.50 -6.50 -4.51
CA TRP A 158 1.48 -7.95 -4.29
C TRP A 158 1.20 -8.75 -5.55
N GLN A 159 0.35 -8.26 -6.46
CA GLN A 159 0.14 -8.87 -7.76
C GLN A 159 1.44 -8.95 -8.57
N LYS A 160 2.19 -7.84 -8.67
CA LYS A 160 3.48 -7.81 -9.39
C LYS A 160 4.45 -8.86 -8.85
N ARG A 161 4.57 -8.97 -7.53
CA ARG A 161 5.41 -9.99 -6.88
C ARG A 161 4.97 -11.41 -7.19
N GLN A 162 3.66 -11.70 -7.18
CA GLN A 162 3.14 -13.03 -7.52
C GLN A 162 3.43 -13.39 -8.99
N THR A 163 3.26 -12.44 -9.91
CA THR A 163 3.58 -12.62 -11.32
C THR A 163 5.07 -12.91 -11.53
N GLU A 164 5.96 -12.14 -10.88
CA GLU A 164 7.41 -12.36 -10.95
C GLU A 164 7.83 -13.72 -10.38
N ALA A 165 7.23 -14.13 -9.25
CA ALA A 165 7.48 -15.45 -8.66
C ALA A 165 7.00 -16.58 -9.58
N GLY A 166 5.81 -16.42 -10.18
CA GLY A 166 5.27 -17.34 -11.17
C GLY A 166 6.18 -17.49 -12.39
N GLN A 167 6.66 -16.36 -12.93
CA GLN A 167 7.55 -16.36 -14.08
C GLN A 167 8.88 -17.06 -13.77
N LYS A 168 9.50 -16.78 -12.61
CA LYS A 168 10.73 -17.47 -12.18
C LYS A 168 10.53 -18.98 -12.03
N ASN A 169 9.40 -19.41 -11.48
CA ASN A 169 9.08 -20.82 -11.32
C ASN A 169 8.86 -21.52 -12.67
N LEU A 170 8.15 -20.87 -13.60
CA LEU A 170 7.96 -21.38 -14.96
C LEU A 170 9.29 -21.54 -15.68
N THR A 171 10.17 -20.53 -15.63
CA THR A 171 11.50 -20.60 -16.25
C THR A 171 12.32 -21.77 -15.68
N ARG A 172 12.32 -21.97 -14.35
CA ARG A 172 13.01 -23.09 -13.71
C ARG A 172 12.52 -24.44 -14.24
N ILE A 173 11.21 -24.64 -14.32
CA ILE A 173 10.63 -25.90 -14.84
C ILE A 173 11.02 -26.12 -16.30
N LEU A 174 11.03 -25.06 -17.12
CA LEU A 174 11.48 -25.15 -18.51
C LEU A 174 12.97 -25.53 -18.62
N GLU A 175 13.83 -24.94 -17.81
CA GLU A 175 15.26 -25.29 -17.72
C GLU A 175 15.48 -26.73 -17.26
N GLU A 176 14.79 -27.19 -16.21
CA GLU A 176 14.84 -28.57 -15.73
C GLU A 176 14.35 -29.56 -16.80
N SER A 177 13.25 -29.25 -17.49
CA SER A 177 12.67 -30.12 -18.53
C SER A 177 13.49 -30.16 -19.83
N SER A 178 14.28 -29.12 -20.11
CA SER A 178 15.19 -29.07 -21.26
C SER A 178 16.51 -29.76 -20.96
N ALA A 179 17.02 -29.65 -19.73
CA ALA A 179 18.19 -30.40 -19.26
C ALA A 179 17.93 -31.92 -19.21
N GLN A 180 16.72 -32.35 -18.80
CA GLN A 180 16.33 -33.76 -18.83
C GLN A 180 16.25 -34.32 -20.26
N ARG A 181 15.70 -33.55 -21.20
CA ARG A 181 15.63 -33.94 -22.63
C ARG A 181 17.01 -34.02 -23.31
N ALA A 182 18.00 -33.27 -22.83
CA ALA A 182 19.37 -33.35 -23.31
C ALA A 182 20.16 -34.55 -22.75
N GLN A 183 19.63 -35.22 -21.71
CA GLN A 183 20.25 -36.37 -21.05
C GLN A 183 19.65 -37.72 -21.47
N GLU A 184 18.55 -37.76 -22.24
CA GLU A 184 18.04 -38.98 -22.85
C GLU A 184 18.81 -39.25 -24.17
N PRO A 185 19.69 -40.26 -24.23
CA PRO A 185 20.28 -40.69 -25.50
C PRO A 185 19.15 -41.30 -26.33
N GLN A 186 19.06 -40.90 -27.60
CA GLN A 186 18.21 -41.56 -28.59
C GLN A 186 18.57 -43.05 -28.60
N GLN A 187 17.66 -43.89 -28.09
CA GLN A 187 17.71 -45.34 -28.25
C GLN A 187 17.30 -45.73 -29.67
#